data_AF-A0A0U1KWR1-F1
#
_entry.id   AF-A0A0U1KWR1-F1
#
_cell.length_a   1.000
_cell.length_b   1.000
_cell.length_c   1.000
_cell.angle_alpha   90.00
_cell.angle_beta   90.00
_cell.angle_gamma   90.00
#
_symmetry.space_group_name_H-M   'P 1'
#
loop_
_entity.id
_entity.type
_entity.pdbx_description
1 polymer ?
#
loop_
_entity_poly.entity_id
_entity_poly.type
_entity_poly.pdbx_seq_one_letter_code
_entity_poly.pdbx_strand_id
1 'polypeptide(L)' 'MAKKKYCATCGAKIAKGRSTQVYDEVHQQVVAVCEKTGCLRPFLKTMKGAKGA' A
#
# COMPACT_ATOMS: atom_id res chain seq x y z
N MET A 1 7.75 -13.68 14.34
CA MET A 1 7.25 -12.36 14.82
C MET A 1 6.43 -11.71 13.72
N ALA A 2 5.12 -11.55 13.89
CA ALA A 2 4.31 -10.83 12.91
C ALA A 2 4.61 -9.33 13.05
N LYS A 3 5.48 -8.77 12.20
CA LYS A 3 5.70 -7.32 12.11
C LYS A 3 4.33 -6.66 11.99
N LYS A 4 3.95 -5.86 12.99
CA LYS A 4 2.72 -5.04 12.93
C LYS A 4 2.83 -4.17 11.68
N LYS A 5 1.95 -4.39 10.70
CA LYS A 5 1.91 -3.59 9.46
C LYS A 5 1.12 -2.32 9.75
N TYR A 6 1.70 -1.19 9.39
CA TYR A 6 1.05 0.12 9.46
C TYR A 6 0.86 0.64 8.04
N CYS A 7 -0.20 1.41 7.82
CA CYS A 7 -0.47 2.03 6.54
C CYS A 7 0.54 3.14 6.29
N ALA A 8 1.29 3.04 5.19
CA ALA A 8 2.24 4.08 4.80
C ALA A 8 1.56 5.42 4.49
N THR A 9 0.30 5.43 4.04
CA THR A 9 -0.43 6.67 3.71
C THR A 9 -1.01 7.39 4.93
N CYS A 10 -1.63 6.65 5.85
CA CYS A 10 -2.38 7.26 6.96
C CYS A 10 -1.87 6.90 8.35
N GLY A 11 -0.80 6.11 8.45
CA GLY A 11 -0.20 5.66 9.73
C GLY A 11 -1.07 4.70 10.54
N ALA A 12 -2.30 4.40 10.11
CA ALA A 12 -3.21 3.52 10.84
C ALA A 12 -2.66 2.09 10.91
N LYS A 13 -2.94 1.38 12.02
CA LYS A 13 -2.66 -0.05 12.12
C LYS A 13 -3.47 -0.82 11.08
N ILE A 14 -2.78 -1.67 10.32
CA ILE A 14 -3.41 -2.59 9.40
C ILE A 14 -3.65 -3.91 10.13
N ALA A 15 -4.90 -4.38 10.11
CA ALA A 15 -5.24 -5.70 10.63
C ALA A 15 -4.50 -6.81 9.84
N LYS A 16 -4.14 -7.89 10.51
CA LYS A 16 -3.39 -9.00 9.91
C LYS A 16 -4.19 -9.58 8.74
N GLY A 17 -3.62 -9.56 7.53
CA GLY A 17 -4.27 -10.03 6.30
C GLY A 17 -5.05 -8.98 5.50
N ARG A 18 -5.21 -7.75 6.03
CA ARG A 18 -5.96 -6.65 5.42
C ARG A 18 -5.05 -5.57 4.80
N SER A 19 -3.84 -5.96 4.38
CA SER A 19 -2.84 -5.04 3.84
C SER A 19 -2.65 -5.26 2.34
N THR A 20 -2.77 -4.20 1.55
CA THR A 20 -2.36 -4.21 0.14
C THR A 20 -0.91 -3.74 0.05
N GLN A 21 -0.10 -4.43 -0.75
CA GLN A 21 1.27 -4.04 -1.04
C GLN A 21 1.27 -3.20 -2.31
N VAL A 22 1.80 -1.99 -2.23
CA VAL A 22 1.86 -1.04 -3.34
C VAL A 22 3.29 -0.54 -3.49
N TYR A 23 3.68 -0.19 -4.71
CA TYR A 23 4.98 0.42 -4.96
C TYR A 23 4.88 1.93 -4.72
N ASP A 24 5.70 2.46 -3.82
CA ASP A 24 5.85 3.88 -3.58
C ASP A 24 7.02 4.41 -4.41
N GLU A 25 6.72 5.25 -5.39
CA GLU A 25 7.72 5.80 -6.32
C GLU A 25 8.64 6.83 -5.65
N VAL A 26 8.16 7.49 -4.58
CA VAL A 26 8.92 8.53 -3.86
C VAL A 26 10.10 7.91 -3.10
N HIS A 27 9.84 6.80 -2.43
CA HIS A 27 10.85 6.06 -1.66
C HIS A 27 11.39 4.84 -2.41
N GLN A 28 10.96 4.64 -3.67
CA GLN A 28 11.33 3.52 -4.54
C GLN A 28 11.21 2.13 -3.88
N GLN A 29 10.20 1.94 -3.02
CA GLN A 29 10.03 0.72 -2.22
C GLN A 29 8.59 0.23 -2.19
N VAL A 30 8.39 -1.07 -1.94
CA VAL A 30 7.06 -1.64 -1.73
C VAL A 30 6.62 -1.38 -0.30
N VAL A 31 5.53 -0.64 -0.14
CA VAL A 31 4.93 -0.31 1.16
C VAL A 31 3.59 -1.00 1.36
N ALA A 32 3.21 -1.20 2.61
CA ALA A 32 1.89 -1.72 2.97
C ALA A 32 0.92 -0.57 3.21
N VAL A 33 -0.24 -0.62 2.58
CA VAL A 33 -1.34 0.32 2.77
C VAL A 33 -2.61 -0.41 3.19
N CYS A 34 -3.46 0.30 3.93
CA CYS A 34 -4.76 -0.22 4.34
C CYS A 34 -5.74 -0.22 3.16
N GLU A 35 -6.78 -1.04 3.25
CA GLU A 35 -7.82 -1.22 2.22
C GLU A 35 -8.68 0.02 1.97
N LYS A 36 -8.44 1.13 2.69
CA LYS A 36 -9.15 2.38 2.45
C LYS A 36 -8.84 2.87 1.05
N THR A 37 -9.88 3.04 0.24
CA THR A 37 -9.77 3.57 -1.12
C THR A 37 -9.01 4.89 -1.17
N GLY A 38 -9.17 5.77 -0.16
CA GLY A 38 -8.40 7.01 -0.05
C GLY A 38 -6.89 6.82 0.11
N CYS A 39 -6.46 5.74 0.78
CA CYS A 39 -5.05 5.40 0.98
C CYS A 39 -4.44 4.70 -0.24
N LEU A 40 -5.27 3.93 -0.97
CA LEU A 40 -4.89 3.23 -2.19
C LEU A 40 -4.89 4.13 -3.43
N ARG A 41 -5.76 5.14 -3.50
CA ARG A 41 -5.89 6.08 -4.63
C ARG A 41 -4.58 6.62 -5.20
N PRO A 42 -3.63 7.13 -4.39
CA PRO A 42 -2.36 7.61 -4.92
C PRO A 42 -1.55 6.51 -5.63
N PHE A 43 -1.67 5.25 -5.17
CA PHE A 43 -0.96 4.10 -5.73
C PHE A 43 -1.74 3.34 -6.82
N LEU A 44 -3.07 3.49 -6.85
CA LEU A 44 -3.94 2.93 -7.90
C LEU A 44 -3.67 3.56 -9.26
N LYS A 45 -3.26 4.84 -9.26
CA LYS A 45 -2.85 5.52 -10.50
C LYS A 45 -1.62 4.85 -11.12
N THR A 46 -0.70 4.39 -10.28
CA THR A 46 0.47 3.58 -10.66
C THR A 46 0.07 2.16 -11.07
N MET A 47 -0.92 1.55 -10.41
CA MET A 47 -1.46 0.24 -10.83
C MET A 47 -2.16 0.25 -12.20
N LYS A 48 -2.71 1.39 -12.66
CA LYS A 48 -3.25 1.52 -14.03
C LYS A 48 -2.14 1.44 -15.11
N GLY A 49 -0.88 1.63 -14.74
CA GLY A 49 0.29 1.36 -15.58
C GLY A 49 0.83 -0.07 -15.48
N ALA A 50 0.43 -0.85 -14.46
CA ALA A 50 0.89 -2.22 -14.23
C ALA A 50 0.03 -3.28 -14.95
N LYS A 51 -0.39 -3.00 -16.19
CA LYS A 51 -0.97 -4.00 -17.09
C LYS A 51 0.10 -4.37 -18.12
N GLY A 52 1.07 -5.17 -17.70
CA GLY A 52 2.17 -5.58 -18.57
C GLY A 52 3.28 -6.33 -17.83
N ALA A 53 3.02 -7.61 -17.55
CA ALA A 53 3.99 -8.70 -17.62
C ALA A 53 3.22 -10.01 -17.44
#